data_AF-A0A5E4GHQ1-F1
#
_entry.id   AF-A0A5E4GHQ1-F1
#
_cell.length_a   1.000
_cell.length_b   1.000
_cell.length_c   1.000
_cell.angle_alpha   90.00
_cell.angle_beta   90.00
_cell.angle_gamma   90.00
#
_symmetry.space_group_name_H-M   'P 1'
#
loop_
_entity.id
_entity.type
_entity.pdbx_description
1 polymer ?
#
loop_
_entity_poly.entity_id
_entity_poly.type
_entity_poly.pdbx_seq_one_letter_code
_entity_poly.pdbx_strand_id
1 'polypeptide(L)'
;YWKYLPVRHALDVMHIEKNVCDSIIGTLLEIPGKNKDGIAARLDLLNMGVKTDLQPEYGERRTRLPHGPWNLSRAEKREVCNSFY
;
A
#
# COMPACT_ATOMS: atom_id res chain seq x y z
N TYR A 1 -11.18 -3.25 -17.43
CA TYR A 1 -11.46 -4.55 -16.81
C TYR A 1 -12.93 -4.64 -16.36
N TRP A 2 -13.35 -3.91 -15.32
CA TRP A 2 -14.72 -3.96 -14.76
C TRP A 2 -15.85 -3.55 -15.70
N LYS A 3 -15.64 -2.55 -16.57
CA LYS A 3 -16.63 -2.08 -17.56
C LYS A 3 -17.07 -3.16 -18.56
N TYR A 4 -16.25 -4.19 -18.76
CA TYR A 4 -16.48 -5.24 -19.77
C TYR A 4 -16.85 -6.59 -19.15
N LEU A 5 -17.16 -6.65 -17.85
CA LEU A 5 -17.54 -7.89 -17.19
C LEU A 5 -19.04 -8.18 -17.48
N PRO A 6 -19.38 -9.22 -18.27
CA PRO A 6 -20.76 -9.47 -18.69
C PRO A 6 -21.67 -9.92 -17.54
N VAL A 7 -21.09 -10.50 -16.49
CA VAL A 7 -21.81 -11.09 -15.36
C VAL A 7 -21.45 -10.35 -14.07
N ARG A 8 -22.10 -9.20 -13.84
CA ARG A 8 -21.86 -8.38 -12.63
C ARG A 8 -22.25 -9.09 -11.34
N HIS A 9 -23.19 -10.04 -11.41
CA HIS A 9 -23.67 -10.82 -10.28
C HIS A 9 -22.69 -11.92 -9.81
N ALA A 10 -21.63 -12.20 -10.56
CA ALA A 10 -20.59 -13.15 -10.16
C ALA A 10 -19.51 -12.51 -9.27
N LEU A 11 -19.62 -11.20 -9.01
CA LEU A 11 -18.70 -10.47 -8.16
C LEU A 11 -19.26 -10.41 -6.74
N ASP A 12 -18.57 -11.06 -5.81
CA ASP A 12 -18.83 -10.90 -4.40
C ASP A 12 -18.30 -9.52 -3.95
N VAL A 13 -19.18 -8.53 -4.02
CA VAL A 13 -18.86 -7.11 -3.70
C VAL A 13 -18.31 -6.99 -2.29
N MET A 14 -18.85 -7.74 -1.33
CA MET A 14 -18.40 -7.69 0.06
C MET A 14 -16.95 -8.14 0.20
N HIS A 15 -16.57 -9.25 -0.46
CA HIS A 15 -15.17 -9.70 -0.45
C HIS A 15 -14.23 -8.73 -1.18
N ILE A 16 -14.69 -8.14 -2.28
CA ILE A 16 -13.92 -7.16 -3.04
C ILE A 16 -13.67 -5.90 -2.20
N GLU A 17 -14.71 -5.32 -1.62
CA GLU A 17 -14.62 -4.14 -0.75
C GLU A 17 -13.69 -4.41 0.43
N LYS A 18 -13.86 -5.56 1.09
CA LYS A 18 -12.96 -5.97 2.18
C LYS A 18 -11.50 -6.04 1.73
N ASN A 19 -11.22 -6.69 0.61
CA ASN A 19 -9.86 -6.85 0.09
C ASN A 19 -9.20 -5.50 -0.25
N VAL A 20 -9.96 -4.61 -0.89
CA VAL A 20 -9.50 -3.27 -1.27
C VAL A 20 -9.24 -2.42 -0.03
N CYS A 21 -10.20 -2.36 0.91
CA CYS A 21 -10.05 -1.61 2.16
C CYS A 21 -8.88 -2.13 3.01
N ASP A 22 -8.74 -3.45 3.18
CA ASP A 22 -7.63 -4.06 3.92
C ASP A 22 -6.27 -3.70 3.28
N SER A 23 -6.19 -3.68 1.95
CA SER A 23 -4.97 -3.33 1.22
C SER A 23 -4.61 -1.84 1.38
N ILE A 24 -5.61 -0.95 1.32
CA ILE A 24 -5.42 0.49 1.52
C ILE A 24 -4.95 0.75 2.95
N ILE A 25 -5.66 0.24 3.96
CA ILE A 25 -5.31 0.40 5.37
C ILE A 25 -3.92 -0.19 5.66
N GLY A 26 -3.62 -1.38 5.13
CA GLY A 26 -2.32 -2.01 5.27
C GLY A 26 -1.17 -1.14 4.75
N THR A 27 -1.39 -0.45 3.62
CA THR A 27 -0.41 0.45 3.01
C THR A 27 -0.25 1.75 3.79
N LEU A 28 -1.35 2.43 4.14
CA LEU A 28 -1.33 3.70 4.89
C LEU A 28 -0.67 3.55 6.27
N LEU A 29 -0.98 2.45 6.98
CA LEU A 29 -0.49 2.19 8.33
C LEU A 29 0.84 1.42 8.37
N GLU A 30 1.34 0.95 7.23
CA GLU A 30 2.57 0.14 7.11
C GLU A 30 2.49 -1.18 7.89
N ILE A 31 1.34 -1.87 7.79
CA ILE A 31 1.15 -3.15 8.49
C ILE A 31 1.98 -4.24 7.78
N PRO A 32 2.91 -4.91 8.49
CA PRO A 32 3.72 -5.98 7.92
C PRO A 32 2.83 -7.09 7.32
N GLY A 33 3.12 -7.49 6.08
CA GLY A 33 2.37 -8.53 5.38
C GLY A 33 1.01 -8.12 4.81
N LYS A 34 0.55 -6.88 5.04
CA LYS A 34 -0.70 -6.34 4.45
C LYS A 34 -0.50 -5.20 3.44
N ASN A 35 0.72 -4.67 3.32
CA ASN A 35 1.06 -3.76 2.23
C ASN A 35 1.84 -4.47 1.13
N LYS A 36 1.74 -3.96 -0.10
CA LYS A 36 2.51 -4.43 -1.27
C LYS A 36 3.70 -3.52 -1.58
N ASP A 37 3.99 -2.57 -0.69
CA ASP A 37 5.06 -1.58 -0.86
C ASP A 37 6.40 -2.17 -0.40
N GLY A 38 6.94 -3.08 -1.23
CA GLY A 38 8.21 -3.76 -0.98
C GLY A 38 9.36 -3.26 -1.86
N ILE A 39 10.54 -3.85 -1.67
CA ILE A 39 11.76 -3.53 -2.45
C ILE A 39 11.48 -3.60 -3.96
N ALA A 40 10.83 -4.66 -4.42
CA ALA A 40 10.50 -4.84 -5.85
C ALA A 40 9.64 -3.68 -6.38
N ALA A 41 8.59 -3.29 -5.64
CA ALA A 41 7.73 -2.17 -6.03
C ALA A 41 8.51 -0.84 -6.09
N ARG A 42 9.44 -0.59 -5.17
CA ARG A 42 10.30 0.61 -5.21
C ARG A 42 11.29 0.58 -6.37
N LEU A 43 11.83 -0.59 -6.72
CA LEU A 43 12.68 -0.74 -7.91
C LEU A 43 11.91 -0.53 -9.21
N ASP A 44 10.66 -0.99 -9.28
CA ASP A 44 9.79 -0.74 -10.41
C ASP A 44 9.51 0.75 -10.60
N LEU A 45 9.26 1.49 -9.51
CA LEU A 45 9.11 2.95 -9.55
C LEU A 45 10.39 3.63 -10.08
N LEU A 46 11.56 3.20 -9.60
CA LEU A 46 12.85 3.71 -10.06
C LEU A 46 13.07 3.42 -11.56
N ASN A 47 12.78 2.20 -12.02
CA ASN A 47 12.89 1.80 -13.42
C ASN A 47 11.94 2.60 -14.33
N MET A 48 10.77 2.97 -13.82
CA MET A 48 9.81 3.85 -14.50
C MET A 48 10.20 5.34 -14.45
N GLY A 49 11.25 5.71 -13.72
CA GLY A 49 11.69 7.10 -13.56
C GLY A 49 10.74 7.96 -12.72
N VAL A 50 9.90 7.35 -11.88
CA VAL A 50 8.94 8.03 -11.02
C VAL A 50 9.29 7.85 -9.56
N LYS A 51 9.07 8.89 -8.74
CA LYS A 51 9.32 8.84 -7.29
C LYS A 51 10.71 8.27 -6.95
N THR A 52 11.74 8.75 -7.65
CA THR A 52 13.13 8.28 -7.52
C THR A 52 13.71 8.55 -6.13
N ASP A 53 13.11 9.48 -5.39
CA ASP A 53 13.35 9.76 -3.97
C ASP A 53 12.98 8.58 -3.05
N LEU A 54 12.16 7.64 -3.53
CA LEU A 54 11.67 6.49 -2.77
C LEU A 54 12.52 5.22 -2.94
N GLN A 55 13.71 5.34 -3.50
CA GLN A 55 14.60 4.21 -3.78
C GLN A 55 14.99 3.45 -2.50
N PRO A 56 15.19 2.11 -2.58
CA PRO A 56 15.69 1.33 -1.45
C PRO A 56 17.10 1.78 -1.04
N GLU A 57 17.31 1.97 0.25
CA GLU A 57 18.62 2.26 0.83
C GLU A 57 19.26 0.97 1.33
N TYR A 58 20.30 0.52 0.62
CA TYR A 58 21.04 -0.68 0.99
C TYR A 58 22.10 -0.35 2.04
N GLY A 59 21.80 -0.63 3.32
CA GLY A 59 22.78 -0.56 4.40
C GLY A 59 23.48 -1.91 4.66
N GLU A 60 24.59 -1.90 5.39
CA GLU A 60 25.39 -3.12 5.67
C GLU A 60 24.61 -4.26 6.33
N ARG A 61 23.62 -3.95 7.16
CA ARG A 61 22.85 -4.95 7.93
C ARG A 61 21.41 -5.14 7.46
N ARG A 62 20.79 -4.10 6.92
CA ARG A 62 19.38 -4.10 6.50
C ARG A 62 19.15 -3.09 5.38
N THR A 63 18.34 -3.48 4.41
CA THR A 63 17.75 -2.55 3.44
C THR A 63 16.66 -1.75 4.13
N ARG A 64 16.70 -0.42 4.00
CA ARG A 64 15.66 0.49 4.45
C ARG A 64 14.85 0.95 3.25
N LEU A 65 13.54 1.11 3.46
CA LEU A 65 12.66 1.71 2.47
C LEU A 65 12.23 3.08 3.05
N PRO A 66 12.53 4.20 2.38
CA PRO A 66 12.08 5.50 2.85
C PRO A 66 10.55 5.58 2.83
N HIS A 67 9.97 6.33 3.75
CA HIS A 67 8.53 6.52 3.82
C HIS A 67 8.01 7.20 2.54
N GLY A 68 7.00 6.59 1.92
CA GLY A 68 6.29 7.20 0.80
C GLY A 68 5.34 8.31 1.26
N PRO A 69 4.92 9.20 0.36
CA PRO A 69 3.96 10.28 0.68
C PRO A 69 2.56 9.77 1.01
N TRP A 70 2.28 8.49 0.81
CA TRP A 70 1.03 7.83 1.22
C TRP A 70 1.11 7.24 2.63
N ASN A 71 2.30 7.11 3.22
CA ASN A 71 2.42 6.58 4.56
C ASN A 71 2.05 7.66 5.57
N LEU A 72 1.19 7.29 6.51
CA LEU A 72 0.77 8.22 7.55
C LEU A 72 1.90 8.41 8.57
N SER A 73 2.06 9.63 9.05
CA SER A 73 2.88 9.92 10.21
C SER A 73 2.34 9.19 11.45
N ARG A 74 3.16 9.04 12.49
CA ARG A 74 2.74 8.38 13.73
C ARG A 74 1.51 9.06 14.37
N ALA A 75 1.40 10.38 14.26
CA ALA A 75 0.25 11.13 14.76
C ALA A 75 -1.01 10.80 13.94
N GLU A 76 -0.92 10.86 12.62
CA GLU A 76 -2.04 10.52 11.73
C GLU A 76 -2.48 9.07 11.85
N LYS A 77 -1.55 8.12 12.02
CA LYS A 77 -1.88 6.72 12.32
C LYS A 77 -2.73 6.61 13.58
N ARG A 78 -2.43 7.40 14.62
CA ARG A 78 -3.19 7.40 15.87
C ARG A 78 -4.60 7.95 15.67
N GLU A 79 -4.73 9.07 14.97
CA GLU A 79 -6.04 9.65 14.65
C GLU A 79 -6.91 8.69 13.82
N VAL A 80 -6.33 8.07 12.79
CA VAL A 80 -7.03 7.06 11.98
C VAL A 80 -7.44 5.87 12.83
N CYS A 81 -6.56 5.33 13.67
CA CYS A 81 -6.91 4.23 14.58
C CYS A 81 -8.01 4.60 15.58
N ASN A 82 -8.02 5.85 16.08
CA ASN A 82 -9.05 6.34 16.98
C ASN A 82 -10.40 6.52 16.27
N SER A 83 -10.41 6.87 14.98
CA SER A 83 -11.65 7.09 14.22
C SER A 83 -12.53 5.85 14.02
N PHE A 84 -11.99 4.65 14.29
CA PHE A 84 -12.72 3.39 14.21
C PHE A 84 -13.47 3.01 15.50
N TYR A 85 -13.36 3.83 16.55
CA TYR A 85 -14.02 3.66 17.85
C TYR A 85 -14.93 4.84 18.16
#